data_AF-A0A9E3R121-F1
#
_entry.id   AF-A0A9E3R121-F1
#
_cell.length_a   1.000
_cell.length_b   1.000
_cell.length_c   1.000
_cell.angle_alpha   90.00
_cell.angle_beta   90.00
_cell.angle_gamma   90.00
#
_symmetry.space_group_name_H-M   'P 1'
#
loop_
_entity.id
_entity.type
_entity.pdbx_description
1 polymer ?
#
loop_
_entity_poly.entity_id
_entity_poly.type
_entity_poly.pdbx_seq_one_letter_code
_entity_poly.pdbx_strand_id
1 'polypeptide(L)'
;MSALATGCGALGGGGGNDGGLFCSGDSNCSNGQICHPTAKICVTKCTSGNDCPSDSKNCTPVSGSADAGNLVSVCGCATTALCNTNGNTGLVCSDADKVCTKKCTADTECPSSRKCDTATGQCKAMGSGTCDPACGTNQYCDTTGASPTCVDKCTYGTCGTNKVCNTTSGACETAKACSSSNAQPDTCGYGTFCSGSACGDVSRATCANFPSGSSALLWSPASSTGPVLYAVTDETTDDAAFCMSTNKAFTVTVKAYRTDADWPAQATAAPGFKYYNSAGASTSVYPSMRPSGYQPSGKNATFKITFCAPLASTDLTIGLAFDNGNPLCSTLAMGLPGTAP
;
A
#
# COMPACT_ATOMS: atom_id res chain seq x y z
N MET A 1 48.82 -41.80 -29.30
CA MET A 1 48.06 -41.32 -28.13
C MET A 1 48.88 -40.23 -27.47
N SER A 2 48.62 -38.97 -27.79
CA SER A 2 49.26 -37.82 -27.16
C SER A 2 48.17 -36.83 -26.75
N ALA A 3 48.12 -36.53 -25.47
CA ALA A 3 47.23 -35.56 -24.87
C ALA A 3 47.70 -34.14 -25.22
N LEU A 4 46.83 -33.36 -25.87
CA LEU A 4 46.93 -31.91 -25.91
C LEU A 4 46.05 -31.37 -24.79
N ALA A 5 46.68 -31.12 -23.65
CA ALA A 5 46.11 -30.31 -22.57
C ALA A 5 46.17 -28.84 -23.00
N THR A 6 45.14 -28.36 -23.68
CA THR A 6 44.94 -26.94 -23.91
C THR A 6 44.26 -26.37 -22.68
N GLY A 7 45.04 -25.67 -21.86
CA GLY A 7 44.59 -25.00 -20.65
C GLY A 7 43.41 -24.07 -20.91
N CYS A 8 42.52 -24.01 -19.93
CA CYS A 8 41.41 -23.07 -19.85
C CYS A 8 41.92 -21.67 -20.21
N GLY A 9 41.30 -21.06 -21.22
CA GLY A 9 41.68 -19.76 -21.73
C GLY A 9 41.84 -18.77 -20.59
N ALA A 10 43.08 -18.35 -20.37
CA ALA A 10 43.38 -17.19 -19.58
C ALA A 10 42.52 -16.04 -20.09
N LEU A 11 41.72 -15.46 -19.20
CA LEU A 11 41.23 -14.09 -19.32
C LEU A 11 42.47 -13.18 -19.30
N GLY A 12 43.13 -13.05 -20.44
CA GLY A 12 44.20 -12.10 -20.72
C GLY A 12 44.04 -11.72 -22.18
N GLY A 13 43.69 -10.49 -22.52
CA GLY A 13 44.29 -9.26 -22.05
C GLY A 13 44.78 -8.57 -23.32
N GLY A 14 43.97 -7.64 -23.85
CA GLY A 14 44.24 -6.97 -25.11
C GLY A 14 43.56 -5.61 -25.18
N GLY A 15 44.19 -4.62 -24.55
CA GLY A 15 44.16 -3.22 -25.00
C GLY A 15 42.88 -2.42 -24.79
N GLY A 16 42.66 -1.96 -23.56
CA GLY A 16 41.70 -0.90 -23.25
C GLY A 16 41.61 -0.72 -21.75
N ASN A 17 42.07 0.42 -21.24
CA ASN A 17 42.02 0.76 -19.84
C ASN A 17 40.54 0.89 -19.43
N ASP A 18 39.98 -0.19 -18.85
CA ASP A 18 38.83 -0.30 -17.93
C ASP A 18 38.18 -1.69 -18.07
N GLY A 19 38.57 -2.66 -17.22
CA GLY A 19 37.76 -3.80 -16.74
C GLY A 19 36.71 -4.48 -17.65
N GLY A 20 37.00 -4.71 -18.94
CA GLY A 20 36.05 -5.18 -19.94
C GLY A 20 35.55 -6.62 -19.75
N LEU A 21 34.56 -6.82 -18.87
CA LEU A 21 33.69 -7.99 -18.88
C LEU A 21 32.44 -7.77 -19.76
N PHE A 22 32.14 -6.51 -20.10
CA PHE A 22 30.91 -6.12 -20.76
C PHE A 22 31.09 -5.83 -22.25
N CYS A 23 30.09 -6.19 -23.05
CA CYS A 23 30.04 -5.99 -24.50
C CYS A 23 28.72 -5.32 -24.90
N SER A 24 28.77 -4.48 -25.93
CA SER A 24 27.58 -3.87 -26.55
C SER A 24 27.15 -4.60 -27.82
N GLY A 25 28.06 -5.34 -28.48
CA GLY A 25 27.78 -6.23 -29.60
C GLY A 25 28.88 -7.29 -29.79
N ASP A 26 28.67 -8.20 -30.73
CA ASP A 26 29.55 -9.37 -30.95
C ASP A 26 30.97 -8.98 -31.40
N SER A 27 31.12 -7.82 -32.06
CA SER A 27 32.43 -7.28 -32.47
C SER A 27 33.32 -6.85 -31.31
N ASN A 28 32.76 -6.71 -30.10
CA ASN A 28 33.52 -6.44 -28.88
C ASN A 28 34.14 -7.71 -28.27
N CYS A 29 33.80 -8.88 -28.80
CA CYS A 29 34.23 -10.17 -28.28
C CYS A 29 35.30 -10.81 -29.17
N SER A 30 36.10 -11.71 -28.57
CA SER A 30 37.17 -12.40 -29.31
C SER A 30 36.59 -13.40 -30.31
N ASN A 31 37.40 -13.82 -31.29
CA ASN A 31 37.01 -14.85 -32.27
C ASN A 31 36.52 -16.12 -31.55
N GLY A 32 35.30 -16.55 -31.90
CA GLY A 32 34.62 -17.69 -31.25
C GLY A 32 33.72 -17.33 -30.07
N GLN A 33 33.55 -16.03 -29.77
CA GLN A 33 32.62 -15.54 -28.75
C GLN A 33 31.47 -14.73 -29.38
N ILE A 34 30.39 -14.56 -28.61
CA ILE A 34 29.33 -13.61 -28.89
C ILE A 34 29.08 -12.76 -27.65
N CYS A 35 28.44 -11.61 -27.84
CA CYS A 35 27.91 -10.82 -26.76
C CYS A 35 26.55 -11.37 -26.31
N HIS A 36 26.45 -11.79 -25.05
CA HIS A 36 25.19 -12.31 -24.53
C HIS A 36 24.11 -11.20 -24.57
N PRO A 37 22.93 -11.44 -25.19
CA PRO A 37 21.94 -10.40 -25.46
C PRO A 37 21.43 -9.71 -24.19
N THR A 38 21.26 -10.49 -23.12
CA THR A 38 20.75 -10.01 -21.82
C THR A 38 21.86 -9.64 -20.83
N ALA A 39 22.79 -10.57 -20.55
CA ALA A 39 23.89 -10.33 -19.61
C ALA A 39 24.94 -9.31 -20.09
N LYS A 40 25.00 -8.99 -21.39
CA LYS A 40 25.97 -8.06 -21.99
C LYS A 40 27.42 -8.41 -21.67
N ILE A 41 27.76 -9.69 -21.66
CA ILE A 41 29.13 -10.18 -21.48
C ILE A 41 29.53 -11.11 -22.63
N CYS A 42 30.82 -11.21 -22.92
CA CYS A 42 31.34 -12.09 -23.96
C CYS A 42 31.32 -13.56 -23.51
N VAL A 43 30.63 -14.40 -24.29
CA VAL A 43 30.47 -15.84 -24.01
C VAL A 43 30.91 -16.67 -25.20
N THR A 44 31.54 -17.82 -24.93
CA THR A 44 32.08 -18.71 -25.96
C THR A 44 30.97 -19.49 -26.65
N LYS A 45 30.97 -19.51 -27.99
CA LYS A 45 30.06 -20.34 -28.79
C LYS A 45 30.39 -21.82 -28.60
N CYS A 46 29.38 -22.67 -28.64
CA CYS A 46 29.55 -24.12 -28.57
C CYS A 46 28.56 -24.83 -29.51
N THR A 47 28.92 -26.03 -29.92
CA THR A 47 28.07 -26.96 -30.69
C THR A 47 27.67 -28.17 -29.84
N SER A 48 28.46 -28.50 -28.82
CA SER A 48 28.20 -29.55 -27.84
C SER A 48 28.83 -29.20 -26.49
N GLY A 49 28.42 -29.89 -25.42
CA GLY A 49 29.01 -29.70 -24.09
C GLY A 49 30.51 -29.98 -23.99
N ASN A 50 31.11 -30.66 -24.98
CA ASN A 50 32.56 -30.89 -25.01
C ASN A 50 33.35 -29.70 -25.56
N ASP A 51 32.70 -28.75 -26.23
CA ASP A 51 33.33 -27.51 -26.69
C ASP A 51 33.49 -26.52 -25.52
N CYS A 52 32.86 -26.82 -24.39
CA CYS A 52 32.95 -26.05 -23.17
C CYS A 52 34.05 -26.61 -22.25
N PRO A 53 34.64 -25.77 -21.38
CA PRO A 53 35.60 -26.22 -20.39
C PRO A 53 35.07 -27.43 -19.61
N SER A 54 35.95 -28.34 -19.19
CA SER A 54 35.60 -29.57 -18.45
C SER A 54 34.68 -29.31 -17.25
N ASP A 55 34.82 -28.11 -16.69
CA ASP A 55 34.15 -27.66 -15.50
C ASP A 55 32.71 -27.20 -15.83
N SER A 56 32.37 -26.94 -17.09
CA SER A 56 31.08 -26.40 -17.51
C SER A 56 30.59 -27.02 -18.81
N LYS A 57 30.34 -28.34 -18.82
CA LYS A 57 29.89 -29.09 -20.02
C LYS A 57 28.47 -28.76 -20.50
N ASN A 58 27.95 -27.57 -20.24
CA ASN A 58 26.59 -27.19 -20.61
C ASN A 58 26.61 -26.22 -21.79
N CYS A 59 26.09 -26.67 -22.92
CA CYS A 59 25.98 -25.87 -24.15
C CYS A 59 24.51 -25.52 -24.37
N THR A 60 24.15 -24.27 -24.11
CA THR A 60 22.74 -23.83 -24.09
C THR A 60 22.45 -22.83 -25.20
N PRO A 61 21.33 -22.99 -25.94
CA PRO A 61 20.94 -22.04 -26.98
C PRO A 61 20.54 -20.70 -26.36
N VAL A 62 20.98 -19.60 -26.98
CA VAL A 62 20.62 -18.24 -26.59
C VAL A 62 19.95 -17.55 -27.78
N SER A 63 18.73 -17.07 -27.58
CA SER A 63 17.96 -16.32 -28.58
C SER A 63 18.35 -14.84 -28.57
N GLY A 64 18.58 -14.23 -29.74
CA GLY A 64 18.74 -12.78 -29.89
C GLY A 64 20.17 -12.25 -30.08
N SER A 65 21.14 -13.10 -30.43
CA SER A 65 22.44 -12.65 -30.96
C SER A 65 22.25 -12.02 -32.36
N ALA A 66 23.14 -11.10 -32.73
CA ALA A 66 23.05 -10.32 -33.97
C ALA A 66 23.23 -11.16 -35.27
N ASP A 67 23.55 -12.45 -35.14
CA ASP A 67 23.55 -13.40 -36.24
C ASP A 67 22.11 -13.86 -36.55
N ALA A 68 21.56 -13.31 -37.63
CA ALA A 68 20.25 -13.57 -38.23
C ALA A 68 19.67 -14.98 -37.98
N GLY A 69 18.66 -15.08 -37.10
CA GLY A 69 17.66 -16.14 -37.11
C GLY A 69 18.13 -17.56 -36.76
N ASN A 70 19.36 -17.75 -36.28
CA ASN A 70 19.86 -19.07 -35.88
C ASN A 70 20.10 -19.14 -34.36
N LEU A 71 19.69 -20.23 -33.71
CA LEU A 71 19.90 -20.44 -32.27
C LEU A 71 21.40 -20.69 -32.03
N VAL A 72 22.16 -19.65 -31.66
CA VAL A 72 23.56 -19.79 -31.29
C VAL A 72 23.63 -20.38 -29.88
N SER A 73 24.33 -21.49 -29.71
CA SER A 73 24.56 -22.09 -28.39
C SER A 73 25.85 -21.57 -27.78
N VAL A 74 25.81 -21.32 -26.48
CA VAL A 74 26.95 -20.80 -25.70
C VAL A 74 27.20 -21.66 -24.48
N CYS A 75 28.44 -21.65 -24.01
CA CYS A 75 28.82 -22.36 -22.79
C CYS A 75 28.24 -21.67 -21.56
N GLY A 76 27.30 -22.34 -20.89
CA GLY A 76 26.66 -21.87 -19.68
C GLY A 76 27.24 -22.51 -18.42
N CYS A 77 27.30 -21.77 -17.32
CA CYS A 77 27.66 -22.25 -15.99
C CYS A 77 26.47 -22.96 -15.32
N ALA A 78 26.76 -24.02 -14.57
CA ALA A 78 25.77 -24.73 -13.76
C ALA A 78 25.81 -24.32 -12.28
N THR A 79 26.99 -23.98 -11.76
CA THR A 79 27.16 -23.55 -10.36
C THR A 79 28.19 -22.43 -10.27
N THR A 80 28.10 -21.62 -9.22
CA THR A 80 29.08 -20.56 -8.92
C THR A 80 30.50 -21.10 -8.72
N ALA A 81 30.67 -22.35 -8.29
CA ALA A 81 32.00 -22.97 -8.16
C ALA A 81 32.73 -23.05 -9.52
N LEU A 82 31.97 -23.25 -10.61
CA LEU A 82 32.52 -23.36 -11.96
C LEU A 82 33.02 -22.01 -12.51
N CYS A 83 32.49 -20.91 -12.00
CA CYS A 83 32.96 -19.57 -12.32
C CYS A 83 34.21 -19.17 -11.53
N ASN A 84 34.57 -19.93 -10.50
CA ASN A 84 35.58 -19.59 -9.49
C ASN A 84 36.75 -20.60 -9.52
N THR A 85 37.26 -20.89 -10.72
CA THR A 85 38.43 -21.76 -10.91
C THR A 85 39.73 -20.98 -10.63
N ASN A 86 40.81 -21.71 -10.32
CA ASN A 86 42.15 -21.14 -10.07
C ASN A 86 42.23 -20.09 -8.94
N GLY A 87 41.38 -20.20 -7.91
CA GLY A 87 41.45 -19.35 -6.71
C GLY A 87 40.73 -18.00 -6.82
N ASN A 88 40.03 -17.73 -7.94
CA ASN A 88 39.14 -16.57 -8.05
C ASN A 88 37.85 -16.81 -7.24
N THR A 89 37.38 -15.83 -6.47
CA THR A 89 36.11 -15.90 -5.70
C THR A 89 35.12 -14.78 -6.04
N GLY A 90 35.45 -13.96 -7.03
CA GLY A 90 34.72 -12.74 -7.39
C GLY A 90 33.61 -12.94 -8.42
N LEU A 91 33.36 -14.17 -8.86
CA LEU A 91 32.35 -14.46 -9.88
C LEU A 91 31.19 -15.28 -9.29
N VAL A 92 30.00 -15.14 -9.88
CA VAL A 92 28.81 -15.95 -9.62
C VAL A 92 28.27 -16.47 -10.94
N CYS A 93 27.68 -17.67 -10.89
CA CYS A 93 26.87 -18.12 -12.01
C CYS A 93 25.53 -17.42 -11.94
N SER A 94 25.18 -16.62 -12.95
CA SER A 94 23.89 -15.91 -13.02
C SER A 94 22.76 -16.94 -13.09
N ASP A 95 21.79 -16.84 -12.19
CA ASP A 95 20.65 -17.76 -12.17
C ASP A 95 19.79 -17.65 -13.43
N ALA A 96 19.65 -16.43 -13.97
CA ALA A 96 18.79 -16.11 -15.11
C ALA A 96 19.46 -16.42 -16.46
N ASP A 97 20.74 -16.05 -16.62
CA ASP A 97 21.43 -16.17 -17.91
C ASP A 97 22.35 -17.38 -17.99
N LYS A 98 22.58 -18.08 -16.88
CA LYS A 98 23.52 -19.20 -16.78
C LYS A 98 24.91 -18.87 -17.31
N VAL A 99 25.38 -17.64 -17.09
CA VAL A 99 26.74 -17.20 -17.44
C VAL A 99 27.46 -16.65 -16.21
N CYS A 100 28.79 -16.71 -16.21
CA CYS A 100 29.61 -16.21 -15.11
C CYS A 100 29.66 -14.68 -15.12
N THR A 101 29.10 -14.05 -14.08
CA THR A 101 29.09 -12.60 -13.90
C THR A 101 29.89 -12.20 -12.67
N LYS A 102 30.40 -10.96 -12.63
CA LYS A 102 30.98 -10.40 -11.40
C LYS A 102 29.95 -10.42 -10.28
N LYS A 103 30.39 -10.76 -9.06
CA LYS A 103 29.59 -10.53 -7.86
C LYS A 103 29.25 -9.07 -7.75
N CYS A 104 27.97 -8.76 -7.69
CA CYS A 104 27.52 -7.42 -7.40
C CYS A 104 27.58 -7.18 -5.88
N THR A 105 27.81 -5.92 -5.52
CA THR A 105 27.77 -5.38 -4.16
C THR A 105 26.79 -4.20 -4.05
N ALA A 106 26.38 -3.64 -5.19
CA ALA A 106 25.40 -2.57 -5.30
C ALA A 106 24.63 -2.64 -6.64
N ASP A 107 23.46 -2.02 -6.68
CA ASP A 107 22.58 -1.99 -7.86
C ASP A 107 23.24 -1.36 -9.10
N THR A 108 24.14 -0.39 -8.90
CA THR A 108 24.87 0.27 -9.98
C THR A 108 25.79 -0.67 -10.76
N GLU A 109 26.08 -1.85 -10.23
CA GLU A 109 26.90 -2.87 -10.88
C GLU A 109 26.08 -3.84 -11.75
N CYS A 110 24.75 -3.70 -11.78
CA CYS A 110 23.85 -4.52 -12.56
C CYS A 110 23.34 -3.80 -13.83
N PRO A 111 23.10 -4.53 -14.95
CA PRO A 111 22.51 -3.95 -16.15
C PRO A 111 21.14 -3.31 -15.88
N SER A 112 20.80 -2.29 -16.67
CA SER A 112 19.47 -1.67 -16.64
C SER A 112 18.38 -2.74 -16.82
N SER A 113 17.51 -2.91 -15.80
CA SER A 113 16.50 -3.97 -15.57
C SER A 113 16.81 -5.02 -14.49
N ARG A 114 17.97 -4.95 -13.83
CA ARG A 114 18.36 -5.88 -12.75
C ARG A 114 18.87 -5.16 -11.51
N LYS A 115 18.72 -5.80 -10.36
CA LYS A 115 19.21 -5.32 -9.05
C LYS A 115 20.13 -6.34 -8.39
N CYS A 116 20.99 -5.85 -7.50
CA CYS A 116 21.94 -6.69 -6.81
C CYS A 116 21.32 -7.33 -5.58
N ASP A 117 21.19 -8.66 -5.58
CA ASP A 117 21.01 -9.42 -4.35
C ASP A 117 22.36 -9.52 -3.64
N THR A 118 22.56 -8.68 -2.61
CA THR A 118 23.82 -8.61 -1.86
C THR A 118 24.09 -9.86 -1.01
N ALA A 119 23.09 -10.69 -0.73
CA ALA A 119 23.27 -11.94 0.01
C ALA A 119 23.88 -13.02 -0.89
N THR A 120 23.50 -13.07 -2.16
CA THR A 120 24.03 -14.05 -3.13
C THR A 120 25.12 -13.47 -4.05
N GLY A 121 25.22 -12.14 -4.12
CA GLY A 121 26.07 -11.40 -5.05
C GLY A 121 25.56 -11.45 -6.50
N GLN A 122 24.29 -11.76 -6.74
CA GLN A 122 23.74 -11.94 -8.09
C GLN A 122 22.89 -10.74 -8.55
N CYS A 123 23.01 -10.38 -9.83
CA CYS A 123 22.09 -9.44 -10.48
C CYS A 123 20.82 -10.15 -10.92
N LYS A 124 19.74 -10.02 -10.13
CA LYS A 124 18.44 -10.64 -10.38
C LYS A 124 17.53 -9.73 -11.20
N ALA A 125 16.75 -10.32 -12.10
CA ALA A 125 15.67 -9.61 -12.75
C ALA A 125 14.65 -9.18 -11.68
N MET A 126 14.19 -7.93 -11.73
CA MET A 126 13.06 -7.53 -10.90
C MET A 126 11.86 -8.35 -11.37
N GLY A 127 11.39 -9.28 -10.55
CA GLY A 127 10.15 -9.99 -10.81
C GLY A 127 9.04 -8.96 -11.01
N SER A 128 8.19 -9.15 -12.01
CA SER A 128 6.98 -8.35 -12.19
C SER A 128 6.07 -8.55 -10.98
N GLY A 129 6.23 -7.75 -9.92
CA GLY A 129 5.40 -7.83 -8.72
C GLY A 129 6.10 -7.78 -7.36
N THR A 130 7.43 -7.78 -7.29
CA THR A 130 8.13 -7.86 -5.99
C THR A 130 9.17 -6.76 -5.81
N CYS A 131 9.04 -5.99 -4.74
CA CYS A 131 10.06 -5.06 -4.28
C CYS A 131 11.11 -5.86 -3.50
N ASP A 132 12.38 -5.69 -3.87
CA ASP A 132 13.55 -6.24 -3.17
C ASP A 132 14.47 -5.07 -2.77
N PRO A 133 14.76 -4.88 -1.46
CA PRO A 133 14.29 -5.68 -0.32
C PRO A 133 12.77 -5.61 -0.13
N ALA A 134 12.22 -6.68 0.48
CA ALA A 134 10.82 -6.73 0.87
C ALA A 134 10.46 -5.47 1.66
N CYS A 135 9.36 -4.81 1.25
CA CYS A 135 8.94 -3.56 1.87
C CYS A 135 8.74 -3.73 3.39
N GLY A 136 9.00 -2.66 4.14
CA GLY A 136 8.81 -2.67 5.59
C GLY A 136 7.36 -2.97 5.98
N THR A 137 7.12 -3.27 7.26
CA THR A 137 5.81 -3.72 7.78
C THR A 137 4.64 -2.79 7.42
N ASN A 138 4.93 -1.50 7.26
CA ASN A 138 3.97 -0.43 6.93
C ASN A 138 4.05 0.04 5.47
N GLN A 139 4.67 -0.72 4.59
CA GLN A 139 4.82 -0.39 3.18
C GLN A 139 4.25 -1.51 2.30
N TYR A 140 3.78 -1.14 1.12
CA TYR A 140 3.42 -2.07 0.06
C TYR A 140 4.26 -1.79 -1.17
N CYS A 141 4.37 -2.79 -2.04
CA CYS A 141 5.09 -2.64 -3.30
C CYS A 141 4.14 -2.07 -4.36
N ASP A 142 4.35 -0.82 -4.76
CA ASP A 142 3.64 -0.20 -5.86
C ASP A 142 4.31 -0.62 -7.18
N THR A 143 3.56 -1.34 -8.01
CA THR A 143 4.03 -1.85 -9.31
C THR A 143 3.41 -1.10 -10.48
N THR A 144 2.69 0.01 -10.23
CA THR A 144 2.03 0.79 -11.28
C THR A 144 2.99 1.64 -12.09
N GLY A 145 4.22 1.86 -11.60
CA GLY A 145 5.31 2.55 -12.30
C GLY A 145 6.24 1.62 -13.09
N ALA A 146 7.12 2.23 -13.90
CA ALA A 146 8.15 1.51 -14.67
C ALA A 146 9.19 0.78 -13.79
N SER A 147 9.29 1.16 -12.52
CA SER A 147 10.09 0.51 -11.49
C SER A 147 9.24 0.31 -10.24
N PRO A 148 9.14 -0.90 -9.67
CA PRO A 148 8.45 -1.12 -8.41
C PRO A 148 9.12 -0.35 -7.27
N THR A 149 8.33 0.32 -6.44
CA THR A 149 8.83 1.07 -5.28
C THR A 149 8.03 0.72 -4.03
N CYS A 150 8.69 0.74 -2.87
CA CYS A 150 7.98 0.63 -1.60
C CYS A 150 7.32 1.97 -1.29
N VAL A 151 6.00 1.95 -1.10
CA VAL A 151 5.19 3.11 -0.74
C VAL A 151 4.56 2.83 0.61
N ASP A 152 4.48 3.85 1.47
CA ASP A 152 3.79 3.73 2.75
C ASP A 152 2.33 3.35 2.52
N LYS A 153 1.85 2.36 3.28
CA LYS A 153 0.45 1.95 3.23
C LYS A 153 -0.41 3.15 3.60
N CYS A 154 -1.45 3.37 2.81
CA CYS A 154 -2.45 4.36 3.15
C CYS A 154 -3.07 4.04 4.51
N THR A 155 -3.50 5.10 5.19
CA THR A 155 -4.44 4.99 6.30
C THR A 155 -5.80 5.42 5.78
N TYR A 156 -6.89 4.85 6.31
CA TYR A 156 -8.23 5.29 5.90
C TYR A 156 -8.36 6.81 6.07
N GLY A 157 -8.94 7.47 5.08
CA GLY A 157 -9.13 8.93 5.06
C GLY A 157 -7.91 9.72 4.59
N THR A 158 -6.80 9.08 4.19
CA THR A 158 -5.58 9.79 3.71
C THR A 158 -5.42 9.79 2.20
N CYS A 159 -6.26 9.08 1.44
CA CYS A 159 -6.05 8.84 0.01
C CYS A 159 -6.39 10.01 -0.93
N GLY A 160 -6.86 11.14 -0.40
CA GLY A 160 -7.25 12.31 -1.20
C GLY A 160 -8.58 12.10 -1.94
N THR A 161 -8.87 12.95 -2.93
CA THR A 161 -10.15 12.93 -3.66
C THR A 161 -10.25 11.74 -4.62
N ASN A 162 -11.45 11.16 -4.72
CA ASN A 162 -11.77 10.03 -5.62
C ASN A 162 -10.91 8.77 -5.44
N LYS A 163 -10.31 8.59 -4.26
CA LYS A 163 -9.57 7.39 -3.90
C LYS A 163 -9.99 6.89 -2.53
N VAL A 164 -9.94 5.57 -2.35
CA VAL A 164 -10.23 4.89 -1.09
C VAL A 164 -9.01 4.08 -0.67
N CYS A 165 -8.76 4.01 0.63
CA CYS A 165 -7.68 3.18 1.14
C CYS A 165 -8.11 1.72 1.17
N ASN A 166 -7.49 0.88 0.32
CA ASN A 166 -7.69 -0.56 0.43
C ASN A 166 -6.86 -1.08 1.60
N THR A 167 -7.53 -1.51 2.67
CA THR A 167 -6.87 -1.95 3.89
C THR A 167 -6.15 -3.30 3.77
N THR A 168 -6.41 -4.06 2.71
CA THR A 168 -5.73 -5.32 2.43
C THR A 168 -4.41 -5.09 1.69
N SER A 169 -4.44 -4.28 0.62
CA SER A 169 -3.22 -3.95 -0.15
C SER A 169 -2.41 -2.83 0.49
N GLY A 170 -3.07 -1.93 1.23
CA GLY A 170 -2.50 -0.67 1.71
C GLY A 170 -2.38 0.40 0.61
N ALA A 171 -2.99 0.21 -0.55
CA ALA A 171 -2.92 1.15 -1.67
C ALA A 171 -4.13 2.09 -1.72
N CYS A 172 -3.91 3.30 -2.25
CA CYS A 172 -5.00 4.24 -2.57
C CYS A 172 -5.59 3.93 -3.95
N GLU A 173 -6.69 3.19 -3.94
CA GLU A 173 -7.35 2.68 -5.15
C GLU A 173 -8.42 3.64 -5.64
N THR A 174 -8.73 3.58 -6.94
CA THR A 174 -9.78 4.41 -7.54
C THR A 174 -11.13 4.12 -6.89
N ALA A 175 -11.80 5.19 -6.44
CA ALA A 175 -13.11 5.09 -5.84
C ALA A 175 -14.14 4.49 -6.81
N LYS A 176 -14.93 3.55 -6.32
CA LYS A 176 -16.08 3.01 -7.07
C LYS A 176 -17.17 4.07 -7.18
N ALA A 177 -17.87 4.10 -8.32
CA ALA A 177 -19.04 4.96 -8.49
C ALA A 177 -20.19 4.51 -7.57
N CYS A 178 -20.95 5.47 -7.06
CA CYS A 178 -22.06 5.24 -6.14
C CYS A 178 -23.10 6.35 -6.24
N SER A 179 -24.22 6.20 -5.52
CA SER A 179 -25.25 7.23 -5.39
C SER A 179 -25.51 7.61 -3.94
N SER A 180 -25.43 8.91 -3.62
CA SER A 180 -25.78 9.45 -2.31
C SER A 180 -27.28 9.36 -1.98
N SER A 181 -28.12 9.11 -2.99
CA SER A 181 -29.56 8.86 -2.82
C SER A 181 -29.87 7.44 -2.31
N ASN A 182 -28.91 6.52 -2.41
CA ASN A 182 -29.08 5.15 -1.95
C ASN A 182 -28.77 5.04 -0.44
N ALA A 183 -29.31 3.99 0.19
CA ALA A 183 -28.96 3.61 1.55
C ALA A 183 -27.45 3.34 1.64
N GLN A 184 -26.75 3.98 2.58
CA GLN A 184 -25.30 3.86 2.70
C GLN A 184 -24.90 2.51 3.34
N PRO A 185 -23.75 1.92 2.98
CA PRO A 185 -22.72 2.46 2.08
C PRO A 185 -22.98 2.25 0.58
N ASP A 186 -24.22 2.02 0.13
CA ASP A 186 -24.56 1.73 -1.28
C ASP A 186 -23.71 0.56 -1.82
N THR A 187 -22.88 0.80 -2.84
CA THR A 187 -21.96 -0.20 -3.38
C THR A 187 -20.54 -0.11 -2.83
N CYS A 188 -20.32 0.83 -1.89
CA CYS A 188 -19.06 1.09 -1.21
C CYS A 188 -18.77 0.07 -0.11
N GLY A 189 -17.50 -0.08 0.25
CA GLY A 189 -17.06 -1.01 1.30
C GLY A 189 -17.32 -0.48 2.71
N TYR A 190 -17.19 -1.36 3.70
CA TYR A 190 -17.24 -0.96 5.10
C TYR A 190 -16.11 0.02 5.44
N GLY A 191 -16.44 1.07 6.19
CA GLY A 191 -15.55 2.20 6.47
C GLY A 191 -15.46 3.25 5.36
N THR A 192 -16.25 3.10 4.30
CA THR A 192 -16.42 4.10 3.24
C THR A 192 -17.90 4.45 3.08
N PHE A 193 -18.20 5.54 2.38
CA PHE A 193 -19.57 5.94 2.05
C PHE A 193 -19.60 6.68 0.72
N CYS A 194 -20.79 6.86 0.14
CA CYS A 194 -20.95 7.62 -1.07
C CYS A 194 -20.88 9.13 -0.80
N SER A 195 -19.74 9.73 -1.16
CA SER A 195 -19.53 11.17 -1.09
C SER A 195 -19.84 11.79 -2.45
N GLY A 196 -21.13 12.09 -2.67
CA GLY A 196 -21.63 12.58 -3.95
C GLY A 196 -21.87 11.44 -4.94
N SER A 197 -20.91 11.19 -5.84
CA SER A 197 -21.00 10.18 -6.91
C SER A 197 -19.92 9.10 -6.86
N ALA A 198 -19.02 9.15 -5.88
CA ALA A 198 -17.95 8.19 -5.70
C ALA A 198 -17.77 7.81 -4.22
N CYS A 199 -17.32 6.58 -3.99
CA CYS A 199 -17.01 6.10 -2.65
C CYS A 199 -15.83 6.89 -2.06
N GLY A 200 -15.99 7.39 -0.85
CA GLY A 200 -14.94 8.05 -0.09
C GLY A 200 -14.75 7.37 1.26
N ASP A 201 -13.52 7.37 1.75
CA ASP A 201 -13.23 6.96 3.12
C ASP A 201 -13.97 7.88 4.11
N VAL A 202 -14.44 7.32 5.23
CA VAL A 202 -14.87 8.18 6.34
C VAL A 202 -13.67 8.92 6.90
N SER A 203 -13.86 10.21 7.20
CA SER A 203 -12.80 11.05 7.75
C SER A 203 -12.37 10.54 9.11
N ARG A 204 -11.06 10.48 9.33
CA ARG A 204 -10.48 10.20 10.64
C ARG A 204 -10.68 11.43 11.55
N ALA A 205 -11.13 11.20 12.77
CA ALA A 205 -11.24 12.26 13.77
C ALA A 205 -9.84 12.84 14.11
N THR A 206 -9.71 14.17 14.06
CA THR A 206 -8.46 14.91 14.33
C THR A 206 -8.53 15.81 15.57
N CYS A 207 -9.72 15.95 16.13
CA CYS A 207 -10.02 16.73 17.33
C CYS A 207 -9.33 16.17 18.59
N ALA A 208 -8.88 17.08 19.45
CA ALA A 208 -8.14 16.77 20.67
C ALA A 208 -9.01 16.15 21.80
N ASN A 209 -10.32 16.12 21.63
CA ASN A 209 -11.26 15.59 22.61
C ASN A 209 -11.33 14.06 22.67
N PHE A 210 -10.68 13.34 21.76
CA PHE A 210 -10.49 11.90 21.94
C PHE A 210 -9.20 11.66 22.75
N PRO A 211 -9.28 11.08 23.96
CA PRO A 211 -8.09 10.75 24.74
C PRO A 211 -7.16 9.83 23.95
N SER A 212 -5.86 10.01 24.14
CA SER A 212 -4.85 9.11 23.57
C SER A 212 -5.12 7.67 24.01
N GLY A 213 -5.17 6.76 23.04
CA GLY A 213 -5.49 5.34 23.30
C GLY A 213 -6.97 5.03 23.49
N SER A 214 -7.89 6.00 23.31
CA SER A 214 -9.32 5.68 23.28
C SER A 214 -9.62 4.66 22.17
N SER A 215 -10.49 3.69 22.46
CA SER A 215 -10.86 2.63 21.51
C SER A 215 -11.44 3.17 20.21
N ALA A 216 -12.08 4.34 20.26
CA ALA A 216 -12.56 5.06 19.10
C ALA A 216 -11.41 5.42 18.13
N LEU A 217 -10.25 5.86 18.63
CA LEU A 217 -9.08 6.17 17.78
C LEU A 217 -8.36 4.93 17.23
N LEU A 218 -8.62 3.75 17.80
CA LEU A 218 -8.09 2.46 17.32
C LEU A 218 -8.97 1.83 16.23
N TRP A 219 -10.11 2.45 15.91
CA TRP A 219 -11.00 1.95 14.88
C TRP A 219 -10.30 1.88 13.52
N SER A 220 -10.54 0.78 12.82
CA SER A 220 -10.15 0.62 11.42
C SER A 220 -11.17 -0.25 10.67
N PRO A 221 -11.37 -0.02 9.36
CA PRO A 221 -12.27 -0.86 8.58
C PRO A 221 -11.82 -2.33 8.49
N ALA A 222 -10.54 -2.62 8.74
CA ALA A 222 -9.99 -3.98 8.68
C ALA A 222 -10.26 -4.82 9.93
N SER A 223 -10.33 -4.18 11.10
CA SER A 223 -10.38 -4.87 12.40
C SER A 223 -11.63 -4.59 13.21
N SER A 224 -12.38 -3.55 12.87
CA SER A 224 -13.54 -3.09 13.64
C SER A 224 -14.84 -3.47 12.95
N THR A 225 -15.93 -3.59 13.71
CA THR A 225 -17.22 -4.08 13.21
C THR A 225 -18.42 -3.23 13.63
N GLY A 226 -18.19 -2.15 14.38
CA GLY A 226 -19.27 -1.29 14.86
C GLY A 226 -19.85 -0.37 13.78
N PRO A 227 -20.91 0.37 14.13
CA PRO A 227 -21.52 1.32 13.21
C PRO A 227 -20.55 2.41 12.72
N VAL A 228 -20.80 2.88 11.51
CA VAL A 228 -19.99 3.90 10.84
C VAL A 228 -20.75 5.22 10.76
N LEU A 229 -20.20 6.26 11.39
CA LEU A 229 -20.57 7.66 11.28
C LEU A 229 -19.96 8.24 10.00
N TYR A 230 -20.79 8.71 9.07
CA TYR A 230 -20.33 9.20 7.77
C TYR A 230 -20.71 10.66 7.47
N ALA A 231 -21.63 11.24 8.24
CA ALA A 231 -21.98 12.65 8.10
C ALA A 231 -22.37 13.27 9.44
N VAL A 232 -21.98 14.52 9.61
CA VAL A 232 -22.42 15.41 10.68
C VAL A 232 -22.80 16.74 10.05
N THR A 233 -23.93 17.30 10.47
CA THR A 233 -24.43 18.58 10.01
C THR A 233 -24.82 19.40 11.24
N ASP A 234 -24.24 20.58 11.35
CA ASP A 234 -24.66 21.58 12.33
C ASP A 234 -26.00 22.16 11.87
N GLU A 235 -27.02 22.05 12.70
CA GLU A 235 -28.37 22.49 12.32
C GLU A 235 -28.45 24.01 12.42
N THR A 236 -29.09 24.65 11.45
CA THR A 236 -29.29 26.11 11.48
C THR A 236 -30.26 26.56 12.57
N THR A 237 -30.99 25.63 13.18
CA THR A 237 -31.98 25.91 14.22
C THR A 237 -31.77 24.94 15.37
N ASP A 238 -31.31 25.51 16.48
CA ASP A 238 -31.13 24.74 17.71
C ASP A 238 -32.42 24.55 18.48
N ASP A 239 -32.50 23.40 19.14
CA ASP A 239 -33.55 23.08 20.09
C ASP A 239 -33.29 23.78 21.43
N ALA A 240 -33.46 25.10 21.45
CA ALA A 240 -33.25 25.94 22.63
C ALA A 240 -34.03 25.45 23.86
N ALA A 241 -35.23 24.91 23.67
CA ALA A 241 -36.06 24.38 24.74
C ALA A 241 -35.45 23.14 25.43
N PHE A 242 -34.51 22.45 24.77
CA PHE A 242 -33.81 21.31 25.34
C PHE A 242 -32.85 21.70 26.48
N CYS A 243 -32.21 22.87 26.37
CA CYS A 243 -31.08 23.22 27.23
C CYS A 243 -31.40 24.13 28.43
N MET A 244 -32.68 24.51 28.60
CA MET A 244 -33.16 25.49 29.58
C MET A 244 -32.46 26.86 29.44
N SER A 245 -32.97 27.89 30.12
CA SER A 245 -32.50 29.27 29.97
C SER A 245 -31.06 29.55 30.43
N THR A 246 -30.41 28.60 31.11
CA THR A 246 -29.06 28.76 31.66
C THR A 246 -27.94 28.29 30.71
N ASN A 247 -28.28 27.67 29.58
CA ASN A 247 -27.31 27.11 28.64
C ASN A 247 -27.64 27.52 27.20
N LYS A 248 -26.68 27.37 26.30
CA LYS A 248 -26.89 27.37 24.85
C LYS A 248 -27.14 25.95 24.37
N ALA A 249 -28.07 25.80 23.43
CA ALA A 249 -28.30 24.58 22.69
C ALA A 249 -27.47 24.58 21.41
N PHE A 250 -26.88 23.44 21.09
CA PHE A 250 -26.18 23.17 19.84
C PHE A 250 -26.75 21.87 19.27
N THR A 251 -27.41 21.91 18.13
CA THR A 251 -28.15 20.78 17.57
C THR A 251 -27.48 20.29 16.31
N VAL A 252 -27.29 18.97 16.23
CA VAL A 252 -26.65 18.34 15.08
C VAL A 252 -27.49 17.21 14.54
N THR A 253 -27.40 17.02 13.23
CA THR A 253 -27.84 15.79 12.57
C THR A 253 -26.63 14.94 12.22
N VAL A 254 -26.65 13.71 12.70
CA VAL A 254 -25.59 12.71 12.47
C VAL A 254 -26.19 11.54 11.69
N LYS A 255 -25.50 11.11 10.64
CA LYS A 255 -25.89 9.94 9.87
C LYS A 255 -24.92 8.79 10.09
N ALA A 256 -25.48 7.60 10.29
CA ALA A 256 -24.72 6.38 10.50
C ALA A 256 -25.28 5.23 9.66
N TYR A 257 -24.42 4.26 9.35
CA TYR A 257 -24.84 2.95 8.85
C TYR A 257 -24.18 1.84 9.68
N ARG A 258 -24.71 0.62 9.56
CA ARG A 258 -24.10 -0.59 10.09
C ARG A 258 -24.24 -1.73 9.09
N THR A 259 -23.41 -2.74 9.14
CA THR A 259 -23.40 -3.83 8.13
C THR A 259 -23.96 -5.14 8.67
N ASP A 260 -23.97 -5.32 9.98
CA ASP A 260 -24.27 -6.56 10.69
C ASP A 260 -25.76 -6.81 10.92
N ALA A 261 -26.57 -5.78 11.15
CA ALA A 261 -28.01 -5.90 11.40
C ALA A 261 -28.77 -4.62 11.05
N ASP A 262 -30.10 -4.67 11.06
CA ASP A 262 -30.92 -3.46 11.00
C ASP A 262 -30.82 -2.68 12.33
N TRP A 263 -31.08 -1.37 12.26
CA TRP A 263 -31.18 -0.53 13.44
C TRP A 263 -32.44 -0.88 14.25
N PRO A 264 -32.35 -0.91 15.60
CA PRO A 264 -33.51 -1.18 16.44
C PRO A 264 -34.56 -0.05 16.31
N ALA A 265 -35.81 -0.35 16.66
CA ALA A 265 -36.87 0.66 16.63
C ALA A 265 -36.67 1.77 17.67
N GLN A 266 -35.98 1.48 18.78
CA GLN A 266 -35.72 2.43 19.86
C GLN A 266 -34.24 2.79 19.95
N ALA A 267 -33.94 4.09 20.10
CA ALA A 267 -32.57 4.59 20.16
C ALA A 267 -31.77 3.98 21.31
N THR A 268 -32.37 3.79 22.48
CA THR A 268 -31.70 3.22 23.67
C THR A 268 -31.26 1.77 23.50
N ALA A 269 -31.82 1.05 22.52
CA ALA A 269 -31.40 -0.31 22.17
C ALA A 269 -30.26 -0.33 21.13
N ALA A 270 -29.87 0.82 20.58
CA ALA A 270 -28.79 0.91 19.62
C ALA A 270 -27.41 0.72 20.30
N PRO A 271 -26.37 0.27 19.55
CA PRO A 271 -25.02 0.05 20.09
C PRO A 271 -24.50 1.29 20.83
N GLY A 272 -23.62 1.12 21.83
CA GLY A 272 -23.25 2.18 22.78
C GLY A 272 -22.72 3.46 22.11
N PHE A 273 -23.64 4.41 21.86
CA PHE A 273 -23.33 5.67 21.18
C PHE A 273 -22.91 6.72 22.20
N LYS A 274 -21.68 7.23 22.03
CA LYS A 274 -20.99 8.08 22.99
C LYS A 274 -20.67 9.45 22.42
N TYR A 275 -20.77 10.46 23.29
CA TYR A 275 -20.30 11.81 23.10
C TYR A 275 -19.05 12.05 23.94
N TYR A 276 -18.01 12.61 23.34
CA TYR A 276 -16.76 13.02 23.96
C TYR A 276 -16.71 14.55 24.01
N ASN A 277 -16.70 15.09 25.23
CA ASN A 277 -16.60 16.53 25.46
C ASN A 277 -15.16 17.04 25.25
N SER A 278 -14.93 18.35 25.28
CA SER A 278 -13.61 18.96 25.07
C SER A 278 -12.51 18.49 26.04
N ALA A 279 -12.88 17.96 27.22
CA ALA A 279 -11.96 17.38 28.19
C ALA A 279 -11.69 15.89 27.97
N GLY A 280 -12.32 15.28 26.97
CA GLY A 280 -12.22 13.87 26.63
C GLY A 280 -13.01 12.90 27.49
N ALA A 281 -13.87 13.42 28.38
CA ALA A 281 -14.82 12.59 29.10
C ALA A 281 -15.95 12.14 28.15
N SER A 282 -16.34 10.86 28.24
CA SER A 282 -17.39 10.29 27.41
C SER A 282 -18.71 10.07 28.16
N THR A 283 -19.84 10.41 27.56
CA THR A 283 -21.19 10.11 28.06
C THR A 283 -22.03 9.45 26.97
N SER A 284 -23.16 8.83 27.31
CA SER A 284 -24.12 8.37 26.28
C SER A 284 -24.79 9.58 25.63
N VAL A 285 -25.06 9.49 24.32
CA VAL A 285 -25.81 10.54 23.58
C VAL A 285 -27.33 10.40 23.70
N TYR A 286 -27.86 9.24 24.08
CA TYR A 286 -29.31 9.00 24.07
C TYR A 286 -30.11 9.97 24.95
N PRO A 287 -29.62 10.39 26.14
CA PRO A 287 -30.29 11.43 26.92
C PRO A 287 -30.31 12.80 26.23
N SER A 288 -29.39 13.06 25.29
CA SER A 288 -29.27 14.30 24.51
C SER A 288 -30.13 14.31 23.24
N MET A 289 -31.07 13.37 23.10
CA MET A 289 -31.94 13.24 21.95
C MET A 289 -33.40 13.27 22.35
N ARG A 290 -34.24 13.95 21.56
CA ARG A 290 -35.68 13.72 21.62
C ARG A 290 -36.03 12.37 21.00
N PRO A 291 -37.14 11.72 21.39
CA PRO A 291 -37.60 10.49 20.74
C PRO A 291 -37.76 10.62 19.22
N SER A 292 -38.24 11.77 18.74
CA SER A 292 -38.36 12.07 17.30
C SER A 292 -37.02 12.32 16.59
N GLY A 293 -35.93 12.52 17.34
CA GLY A 293 -34.59 12.73 16.81
C GLY A 293 -33.94 11.44 16.30
N TYR A 294 -34.52 10.27 16.55
CA TYR A 294 -34.02 9.00 16.05
C TYR A 294 -34.88 8.50 14.89
N GLN A 295 -34.27 8.32 13.72
CA GLN A 295 -34.95 7.87 12.51
C GLN A 295 -34.18 6.68 11.89
N PRO A 296 -34.45 5.44 12.32
CA PRO A 296 -33.86 4.23 11.73
C PRO A 296 -34.55 3.88 10.40
N SER A 297 -33.78 3.37 9.45
CA SER A 297 -34.23 2.85 8.16
C SER A 297 -33.33 1.71 7.70
N GLY A 298 -33.75 0.47 8.01
CA GLY A 298 -32.95 -0.73 7.79
C GLY A 298 -31.58 -0.61 8.44
N LYS A 299 -30.52 -0.68 7.63
CA LYS A 299 -29.12 -0.56 8.05
C LYS A 299 -28.60 0.87 8.23
N ASN A 300 -29.43 1.87 7.95
CA ASN A 300 -29.09 3.30 8.10
C ASN A 300 -29.88 3.92 9.26
N ALA A 301 -29.31 4.93 9.90
CA ALA A 301 -30.01 5.71 10.90
C ALA A 301 -29.57 7.17 10.88
N THR A 302 -30.51 8.04 11.20
CA THR A 302 -30.27 9.47 11.44
C THR A 302 -30.53 9.78 12.91
N PHE A 303 -29.63 10.56 13.51
CA PHE A 303 -29.69 10.98 14.91
C PHE A 303 -29.64 12.51 14.96
N LYS A 304 -30.69 13.13 15.47
CA LYS A 304 -30.73 14.55 15.82
C LYS A 304 -30.46 14.69 17.31
N ILE A 305 -29.32 15.29 17.65
CA ILE A 305 -28.76 15.35 19.01
C ILE A 305 -28.58 16.82 19.39
N THR A 306 -28.99 17.18 20.60
CA THR A 306 -28.81 18.53 21.14
C THR A 306 -27.87 18.50 22.34
N PHE A 307 -26.80 19.26 22.24
CA PHE A 307 -25.82 19.45 23.31
C PHE A 307 -26.05 20.78 23.99
N CYS A 308 -25.88 20.80 25.31
CA CYS A 308 -26.01 22.00 26.13
C CYS A 308 -24.63 22.45 26.60
N ALA A 309 -24.28 23.70 26.34
CA ALA A 309 -23.04 24.31 26.80
C ALA A 309 -23.34 25.62 27.55
N PRO A 310 -22.41 26.15 28.37
CA PRO A 310 -22.59 27.43 29.05
C PRO A 310 -22.95 28.57 28.08
N LEU A 311 -23.74 29.55 28.53
CA LEU A 311 -24.16 30.70 27.71
C LEU A 311 -22.99 31.51 27.11
N ALA A 312 -21.81 31.46 27.75
CA ALA A 312 -20.60 32.13 27.27
C ALA A 312 -19.91 31.42 26.10
N SER A 313 -20.29 30.17 25.79
CA SER A 313 -19.71 29.40 24.69
C SER A 313 -20.03 30.02 23.33
N THR A 314 -19.00 30.26 22.53
CA THR A 314 -19.10 30.73 21.14
C THR A 314 -19.12 29.58 20.13
N ASP A 315 -18.54 28.46 20.53
CA ASP A 315 -18.49 27.21 19.78
C ASP A 315 -18.55 26.01 20.73
N LEU A 316 -18.76 24.83 20.15
CA LEU A 316 -18.68 23.57 20.86
C LEU A 316 -17.99 22.51 19.99
N THR A 317 -16.85 22.02 20.44
CA THR A 317 -16.21 20.85 19.81
C THR A 317 -16.83 19.56 20.35
N ILE A 318 -17.33 18.73 19.45
CA ILE A 318 -17.97 17.45 19.77
C ILE A 318 -17.19 16.28 19.18
N GLY A 319 -17.13 15.18 19.92
CA GLY A 319 -16.59 13.90 19.46
C GLY A 319 -17.66 12.86 19.61
N LEU A 320 -17.84 12.02 18.60
CA LEU A 320 -18.91 11.04 18.51
C LEU A 320 -18.31 9.71 18.10
N ALA A 321 -18.69 8.64 18.77
CA ALA A 321 -18.33 7.29 18.36
C ALA A 321 -19.33 6.28 18.90
N PHE A 322 -19.57 5.23 18.13
CA PHE A 322 -20.18 4.01 18.63
C PHE A 322 -19.11 3.09 19.23
N ASP A 323 -19.52 2.18 20.11
CA ASP A 323 -18.66 1.05 20.49
C ASP A 323 -18.22 0.27 19.25
N ASN A 324 -16.91 0.06 19.11
CA ASN A 324 -16.25 -0.52 17.93
C ASN A 324 -16.55 0.19 16.60
N GLY A 325 -17.09 1.41 16.63
CA GLY A 325 -17.36 2.25 15.46
C GLY A 325 -16.29 3.32 15.25
N ASN A 326 -16.34 4.02 14.11
CA ASN A 326 -15.37 5.07 13.82
C ASN A 326 -15.62 6.31 14.69
N PRO A 327 -14.55 7.07 15.00
CA PRO A 327 -14.69 8.37 15.62
C PRO A 327 -15.04 9.40 14.55
N LEU A 328 -15.96 10.29 14.87
CA LEU A 328 -16.28 11.49 14.11
C LEU A 328 -16.19 12.68 15.05
N CYS A 329 -15.75 13.83 14.55
CA CYS A 329 -15.86 15.07 15.30
C CYS A 329 -16.11 16.27 14.43
N SER A 330 -16.64 17.31 15.07
CA SER A 330 -16.97 18.58 14.47
C SER A 330 -16.88 19.69 15.50
N THR A 331 -16.67 20.92 15.03
CA THR A 331 -16.83 22.13 15.82
C THR A 331 -18.11 22.81 15.37
N LEU A 332 -19.04 22.96 16.30
CA LEU A 332 -20.36 23.56 16.07
C LEU A 332 -20.28 25.05 16.33
N ALA A 333 -20.91 25.84 15.47
CA ALA A 333 -20.87 27.29 15.53
C ALA A 333 -22.10 27.85 16.27
N MET A 334 -21.90 28.93 17.03
CA MET A 334 -22.93 29.86 17.51
C MET A 334 -24.29 29.24 17.89
N GLY A 335 -24.31 28.43 18.96
CA GLY A 335 -25.55 27.86 19.49
C GLY A 335 -26.55 28.91 20.01
N LEU A 336 -27.84 28.61 19.94
CA LEU A 336 -28.90 29.48 20.44
C LEU A 336 -29.02 29.41 21.97
N PRO A 337 -29.23 30.55 22.67
CA PRO A 337 -29.59 30.54 24.08
C PRO A 337 -30.84 29.70 24.30
N GLY A 338 -30.83 28.86 25.33
CA GLY A 338 -31.95 28.02 25.66
C GLY A 338 -33.17 28.83 26.11
N THR A 339 -34.35 28.27 25.92
CA THR A 339 -35.61 28.88 26.32
C THR A 339 -36.22 28.09 27.47
N ALA A 340 -37.08 28.74 28.27
CA ALA A 340 -37.94 28.01 29.20
C ALA A 340 -38.87 27.06 28.41
N PRO A 341 -39.21 25.89 28.97
CA PRO A 341 -40.12 24.93 28.33
C PRO A 341 -41.54 25.47 28.14
#